data_AF-A0A7S0B0M3-F1
#
_entry.id   AF-A0A7S0B0M3-F1
#
_cell.length_a   1.000
_cell.length_b   1.000
_cell.length_c   1.000
_cell.angle_alpha   90.00
_cell.angle_beta   90.00
_cell.angle_gamma   90.00
#
_symmetry.space_group_name_H-M   'P 1'
#
loop_
_entity.id
_entity.type
_entity.pdbx_description
1 polymer ?
#
loop_
_entity_poly.entity_id
_entity_poly.type
_entity_poly.pdbx_seq_one_letter_code
_entity_poly.pdbx_strand_id
1 'polypeptide(L)'
;AIPCREGCHPLLATIQGATDGFDEKQRDFTIGYLNKHHGDLLTSFAIAFTELGVEMTKRNRYSGGSYRILDAILVDVSTDAITLDVTVKEREKKEPSVERVECSLDASVVKGARGGFKDLPLIPPPEEGAAASPIDQFIRRMNRLCVMVRQPSVT
;
A
#
# COMPACT_ATOMS: atom_id res chain seq x y z
N ALA A 1 -4.88 42.19 25.22
CA ALA A 1 -6.28 41.72 25.13
C ALA A 1 -6.42 40.88 23.87
N ILE A 2 -6.72 39.58 24.06
CA ILE A 2 -7.58 38.64 23.30
C ILE A 2 -7.57 38.66 21.74
N PRO A 3 -7.62 37.47 21.09
CA PRO A 3 -6.98 37.16 19.81
C PRO A 3 -7.96 37.10 18.63
N CYS A 4 -7.44 37.24 17.40
CA CYS A 4 -8.18 36.89 16.18
C CYS A 4 -7.96 35.41 15.85
N ARG A 5 -9.01 34.63 16.10
CA ARG A 5 -9.29 33.37 15.40
C ARG A 5 -9.68 33.71 13.97
N GLU A 6 -8.97 33.20 12.99
CA GLU A 6 -9.53 32.94 11.66
C GLU A 6 -9.13 31.54 11.23
N GLY A 7 -10.09 30.61 11.42
CA GLY A 7 -10.11 29.39 10.66
C GLY A 7 -10.42 29.73 9.21
N CYS A 8 -9.47 29.43 8.33
CA CYS A 8 -9.68 29.26 6.91
C CYS A 8 -8.57 28.34 6.40
N HIS A 9 -8.80 27.02 6.51
CA HIS A 9 -8.21 26.08 5.56
C HIS A 9 -9.23 25.91 4.42
N PRO A 10 -9.12 26.66 3.33
CA PRO A 10 -9.54 26.13 2.04
C PRO A 10 -8.43 25.20 1.52
N LEU A 11 -8.74 24.39 0.51
CA LEU A 11 -7.89 23.37 -0.15
C LEU A 11 -7.99 22.01 0.59
N LEU A 12 -8.69 20.99 0.11
CA LEU A 12 -8.91 20.56 -1.27
C LEU A 12 -10.26 19.82 -1.39
N ALA A 13 -11.30 20.55 -1.76
CA ALA A 13 -12.42 19.95 -2.48
C ALA A 13 -12.03 19.98 -3.96
N THR A 14 -11.48 18.88 -4.47
CA THR A 14 -11.50 18.51 -5.89
C THR A 14 -11.14 17.02 -5.98
N ILE A 15 -12.11 16.14 -5.73
CA ILE A 15 -12.12 14.80 -6.31
C ILE A 15 -12.61 15.01 -7.75
N GLN A 16 -11.75 15.60 -8.58
CA GLN A 16 -11.89 15.50 -10.02
C GLN A 16 -11.54 14.06 -10.37
N GLY A 17 -12.45 13.38 -11.06
CA GLY A 17 -12.18 12.10 -11.69
C GLY A 17 -10.98 12.26 -12.62
N ALA A 18 -9.79 11.97 -12.10
CA ALA A 18 -8.70 11.48 -12.90
C ALA A 18 -9.22 10.15 -13.45
N THR A 19 -9.27 10.04 -14.77
CA THR A 19 -9.45 8.76 -15.44
C THR A 19 -8.37 7.82 -14.93
N ASP A 20 -8.71 7.02 -13.92
CA ASP A 20 -7.92 5.88 -13.48
C ASP A 20 -7.51 5.17 -14.77
N GLY A 21 -6.22 5.09 -15.07
CA GLY A 21 -5.73 4.53 -16.33
C GLY A 21 -6.09 3.06 -16.57
N PHE A 22 -6.87 2.47 -15.65
CA PHE A 22 -7.46 1.15 -15.67
C PHE A 22 -8.93 1.23 -16.09
N ASP A 23 -9.30 0.45 -17.11
CA ASP A 23 -10.70 0.13 -17.32
C ASP A 23 -11.23 -0.78 -16.20
N GLU A 24 -12.55 -0.82 -16.03
CA GLU A 24 -13.22 -1.61 -14.97
C GLU A 24 -12.84 -3.10 -15.04
N LYS A 25 -12.71 -3.67 -16.24
CA LYS A 25 -12.36 -5.08 -16.43
C LYS A 25 -10.90 -5.36 -16.04
N GLN A 26 -9.99 -4.45 -16.34
CA GLN A 26 -8.59 -4.53 -15.96
C GLN A 26 -8.45 -4.42 -14.45
N ARG A 27 -9.21 -3.52 -13.81
CA ARG A 27 -9.25 -3.40 -12.36
C ARG A 27 -9.74 -4.69 -11.71
N ASP A 28 -10.90 -5.19 -12.12
CA ASP A 28 -11.49 -6.43 -11.60
C ASP A 28 -10.58 -7.64 -11.80
N PHE A 29 -9.98 -7.75 -13.00
CA PHE A 29 -9.03 -8.81 -13.30
C PHE A 29 -7.80 -8.73 -12.39
N THR A 30 -7.22 -7.54 -12.21
CA THR A 30 -6.03 -7.32 -11.39
C THR A 30 -6.32 -7.65 -9.93
N ILE A 31 -7.44 -7.17 -9.39
CA ILE A 31 -7.91 -7.45 -8.04
C ILE A 31 -8.10 -8.95 -7.84
N GLY A 32 -8.88 -9.59 -8.72
CA GLY A 32 -9.16 -11.02 -8.65
C GLY A 32 -7.90 -11.89 -8.76
N TYR A 33 -7.00 -11.55 -9.68
CA TYR A 33 -5.75 -12.28 -9.90
C TYR A 33 -4.81 -12.18 -8.69
N LEU A 34 -4.54 -10.96 -8.20
CA LEU A 34 -3.63 -10.74 -7.07
C LEU A 34 -4.18 -11.38 -5.78
N ASN A 35 -5.47 -11.25 -5.50
CA ASN A 35 -6.08 -11.88 -4.33
C ASN A 35 -6.03 -13.41 -4.40
N LYS A 36 -6.22 -13.99 -5.58
CA LYS A 36 -6.24 -15.45 -5.75
C LYS A 36 -4.84 -16.08 -5.68
N HIS A 37 -3.82 -15.40 -6.19
CA HIS A 37 -2.50 -15.98 -6.40
C HIS A 37 -1.40 -15.39 -5.52
N HIS A 38 -1.60 -14.21 -4.94
CA HIS A 38 -0.53 -13.41 -4.33
C HIS A 38 -0.90 -12.79 -2.96
N GLY A 39 -1.74 -13.44 -2.16
CA GLY A 39 -2.09 -12.96 -0.80
C GLY A 39 -0.87 -12.72 0.12
N ASP A 40 0.15 -13.58 0.04
CA ASP A 40 1.41 -13.40 0.79
C ASP A 40 2.18 -12.14 0.38
N LEU A 41 2.08 -11.74 -0.90
CA LEU A 41 2.68 -10.50 -1.40
C LEU A 41 1.94 -9.29 -0.81
N LEU A 42 0.60 -9.30 -0.87
CA LEU A 42 -0.24 -8.22 -0.34
C LEU A 42 -0.01 -8.02 1.17
N THR A 43 0.12 -9.12 1.90
CA THR A 43 0.48 -9.08 3.32
C THR A 43 1.86 -8.46 3.54
N SER A 44 2.84 -8.80 2.69
CA SER A 44 4.19 -8.23 2.75
C SER A 44 4.20 -6.73 2.44
N PHE A 45 3.36 -6.27 1.50
CA PHE A 45 3.18 -4.85 1.21
C PHE A 45 2.59 -4.10 2.41
N ALA A 46 1.54 -4.63 3.03
CA ALA A 46 0.99 -4.05 4.26
C ALA A 46 2.06 -3.93 5.36
N ILE A 47 2.93 -4.93 5.52
CA ILE A 47 4.01 -4.90 6.52
C ILE A 47 5.12 -3.90 6.17
N ALA A 48 5.48 -3.74 4.89
CA ALA A 48 6.65 -2.96 4.49
C ALA A 48 6.35 -1.47 4.25
N PHE A 49 5.16 -1.16 3.73
CA PHE A 49 4.84 0.16 3.17
C PHE A 49 3.75 0.90 3.92
N THR A 50 3.23 0.35 5.02
CA THR A 50 2.19 0.99 5.82
C THR A 50 2.58 1.09 7.30
N GLU A 51 1.92 2.01 8.01
CA GLU A 51 2.12 2.18 9.46
C GLU A 51 1.71 0.93 10.26
N LEU A 52 0.87 0.03 9.72
CA LEU A 52 0.52 -1.23 10.40
C LEU A 52 1.75 -2.11 10.65
N GLY A 53 2.70 -2.14 9.71
CA GLY A 53 3.95 -2.87 9.89
C GLY A 53 4.84 -2.28 10.98
N VAL A 54 4.84 -0.95 11.10
CA VAL A 54 5.55 -0.23 12.16
C VAL A 54 4.90 -0.51 13.51
N GLU A 55 3.57 -0.43 13.57
CA GLU A 55 2.80 -0.71 14.77
C GLU A 55 2.98 -2.15 15.24
N MET A 56 2.89 -3.12 14.33
CA MET A 56 3.19 -4.52 14.61
C MET A 56 4.58 -4.67 15.23
N THR A 57 5.59 -4.01 14.66
CA THR A 57 6.97 -4.06 15.16
C THR A 57 7.10 -3.41 16.54
N LYS A 58 6.48 -2.24 16.74
CA LYS A 58 6.47 -1.51 18.01
C LYS A 58 5.80 -2.32 19.13
N ARG A 59 4.60 -2.85 18.89
CA ARG A 59 3.85 -3.64 19.89
C ARG A 59 4.60 -4.92 20.22
N ASN A 60 5.11 -5.63 19.21
CA ASN A 60 5.82 -6.88 19.42
C ASN A 60 7.21 -6.72 20.07
N ARG A 61 7.81 -5.53 20.05
CA ARG A 61 9.11 -5.25 20.68
C ARG A 61 9.12 -5.53 22.19
N TYR A 62 7.99 -5.30 22.86
CA TYR A 62 7.89 -5.42 24.32
C TYR A 62 7.01 -6.59 24.78
N SER A 63 5.99 -6.96 24.01
CA SER A 63 4.97 -7.95 24.42
C SER A 63 5.12 -9.34 23.77
N GLY A 64 6.09 -9.51 22.86
CA GLY A 64 6.38 -10.80 22.23
C GLY A 64 5.23 -11.35 21.38
N GLY A 65 4.83 -10.64 20.32
CA GLY A 65 3.86 -11.14 19.34
C GLY A 65 2.39 -10.84 19.66
N SER A 66 2.11 -9.76 20.40
CA SER A 66 0.74 -9.33 20.72
C SER A 66 -0.03 -8.72 19.55
N TYR A 67 0.64 -8.43 18.43
CA TYR A 67 0.01 -7.88 17.23
C TYR A 67 0.50 -8.66 16.01
N ARG A 68 -0.44 -9.17 15.21
CA ARG A 68 -0.12 -9.95 14.00
C ARG A 68 -0.99 -9.48 12.84
N ILE A 69 -0.36 -9.23 11.71
CA ILE A 69 -1.06 -9.16 10.42
C ILE A 69 -1.25 -10.61 9.96
N LEU A 70 -2.50 -11.01 9.72
CA LEU A 70 -2.87 -12.38 9.36
C LEU A 70 -2.99 -12.55 7.85
N ASP A 71 -3.64 -11.61 7.18
CA ASP A 71 -3.94 -11.64 5.76
C ASP A 71 -4.19 -10.22 5.24
N ALA A 72 -4.09 -10.02 3.93
CA ALA A 72 -4.42 -8.78 3.26
C ALA A 72 -5.11 -9.05 1.92
N ILE A 73 -6.23 -8.36 1.71
CA ILE A 73 -7.04 -8.47 0.49
C ILE A 73 -6.99 -7.14 -0.23
N LEU A 74 -6.66 -7.17 -1.52
CA LEU A 74 -6.73 -6.02 -2.41
C LEU A 74 -8.20 -5.68 -2.71
N VAL A 75 -8.60 -4.44 -2.44
CA VAL A 75 -9.98 -3.96 -2.60
C VAL A 75 -10.10 -2.98 -3.77
N ASP A 76 -9.04 -2.20 -4.02
CA ASP A 76 -9.01 -1.24 -5.12
C ASP A 76 -7.59 -1.05 -5.65
N VAL A 77 -7.51 -0.68 -6.93
CA VAL A 77 -6.27 -0.44 -7.66
C VAL A 77 -6.41 0.83 -8.48
N SER A 78 -5.44 1.71 -8.36
CA SER A 78 -5.26 2.89 -9.20
C SER A 78 -3.87 2.86 -9.87
N THR A 79 -3.59 3.86 -10.69
CA THR A 79 -2.28 4.01 -11.34
C THR A 79 -1.14 4.36 -10.38
N ASP A 80 -1.48 4.83 -9.18
CA ASP A 80 -0.52 5.40 -8.23
C ASP A 80 -0.56 4.74 -6.85
N ALA A 81 -1.61 3.97 -6.54
CA ALA A 81 -1.76 3.30 -5.26
C ALA A 81 -2.59 2.00 -5.37
N ILE A 82 -2.46 1.17 -4.34
CA ILE A 82 -3.33 0.02 -4.08
C ILE A 82 -3.97 0.16 -2.71
N THR A 83 -5.22 -0.27 -2.59
CA THR A 83 -5.96 -0.25 -1.32
C THR A 83 -6.16 -1.67 -0.81
N LEU A 84 -5.70 -1.93 0.41
CA LEU A 84 -5.73 -3.24 1.05
C LEU A 84 -6.66 -3.22 2.27
N ASP A 85 -7.51 -4.23 2.40
CA ASP A 85 -8.15 -4.59 3.66
C ASP A 85 -7.28 -5.64 4.36
N VAL A 86 -6.68 -5.23 5.48
CA VAL A 86 -5.69 -6.02 6.22
C VAL A 86 -6.34 -6.59 7.47
N THR A 87 -6.37 -7.92 7.57
CA THR A 87 -6.86 -8.59 8.77
C THR A 87 -5.76 -8.64 9.82
N VAL A 88 -6.00 -7.99 10.96
CA VAL A 88 -5.07 -7.92 12.08
C VAL A 88 -5.63 -8.62 13.31
N LYS A 89 -4.76 -9.26 14.08
CA LYS A 89 -5.09 -9.93 15.33
C LYS A 89 -4.25 -9.39 16.46
N GLU A 90 -4.93 -8.76 17.41
CA GLU A 90 -4.35 -8.37 18.68
C GLU A 90 -4.58 -9.46 19.72
N ARG A 91 -3.58 -9.74 20.57
CA ARG A 91 -3.68 -10.80 21.59
C ARG A 91 -4.81 -10.55 22.60
N GLU A 92 -5.07 -9.29 22.91
CA GLU A 92 -6.11 -8.89 23.87
C GLU A 92 -7.52 -8.95 23.27
N LYS A 93 -7.64 -8.86 21.94
CA LYS A 93 -8.91 -8.96 21.23
C LYS A 93 -9.21 -10.41 20.87
N LYS A 94 -10.42 -10.86 21.19
CA LYS A 94 -10.85 -12.22 20.90
C LYS A 94 -11.03 -12.46 19.39
N GLU A 95 -11.47 -11.42 18.68
CA GLU A 95 -11.76 -11.48 17.24
C GLU A 95 -10.78 -10.61 16.45
N PRO A 96 -10.36 -11.05 15.24
CA PRO A 96 -9.59 -10.23 14.32
C PRO A 96 -10.38 -8.99 13.89
N SER A 97 -9.67 -7.89 13.63
CA SER A 97 -10.23 -6.69 13.01
C SER A 97 -9.68 -6.51 11.60
N VAL A 98 -10.46 -5.88 10.73
CA VAL A 98 -10.03 -5.50 9.38
C VAL A 98 -9.71 -4.02 9.38
N GLU A 99 -8.51 -3.66 8.95
CA GLU A 99 -8.05 -2.29 8.79
C GLU A 99 -7.78 -2.00 7.33
N ARG A 100 -8.41 -0.93 6.79
CA ARG A 100 -8.19 -0.49 5.43
C ARG A 100 -6.98 0.42 5.36
N VAL A 101 -6.01 0.08 4.51
CA VAL A 101 -4.79 0.86 4.29
C VAL A 101 -4.55 1.09 2.82
N GLU A 102 -3.97 2.24 2.51
CA GLU A 102 -3.53 2.59 1.17
C GLU A 102 -2.00 2.47 1.10
N CYS A 103 -1.51 1.85 0.03
CA CYS A 103 -0.09 1.73 -0.28
C CYS A 103 0.19 2.40 -1.61
N SER A 104 0.98 3.48 -1.59
CA SER A 104 1.45 4.11 -2.83
C SER A 104 2.39 3.16 -3.59
N LEU A 105 2.30 3.16 -4.92
CA LEU A 105 3.21 2.43 -5.79
C LEU A 105 4.63 3.02 -5.81
N ASP A 106 4.75 4.29 -5.45
CA ASP A 106 6.01 5.00 -5.24
C ASP A 106 6.47 4.95 -3.77
N ALA A 107 5.83 4.12 -2.95
CA ALA A 107 6.17 4.00 -1.54
C ALA A 107 7.64 3.60 -1.34
N SER A 108 8.20 4.15 -0.26
CA SER A 108 9.47 3.73 0.31
C SER A 108 9.18 2.86 1.54
N VAL A 109 10.14 2.03 1.95
CA VAL A 109 9.98 1.23 3.17
C VAL A 109 9.78 2.16 4.37
N VAL A 110 8.71 1.96 5.13
CA VAL A 110 8.43 2.81 6.29
C VAL A 110 9.48 2.56 7.37
N LYS A 111 10.06 3.65 7.90
CA LYS A 111 11.08 3.56 8.95
C LYS A 111 10.49 2.90 10.20
N GLY A 112 11.07 1.77 10.61
CA GLY A 112 10.60 0.99 11.76
C GLY A 112 9.69 -0.17 11.40
N ALA A 113 9.38 -0.38 10.11
CA ALA A 113 8.88 -1.67 9.62
C ALA A 113 9.91 -2.78 9.86
N ARG A 114 9.44 -4.03 9.88
CA ARG A 114 10.26 -5.22 10.19
C ARG A 114 11.53 -5.26 9.32
N GLY A 115 12.69 -5.43 9.97
CA GLY A 115 14.00 -5.25 9.33
C GLY A 115 14.28 -6.22 8.17
N GLY A 116 14.96 -5.71 7.13
CA GLY A 116 15.45 -6.51 6.00
C GLY A 116 15.03 -6.01 4.62
N PHE A 117 14.01 -5.15 4.54
CA PHE A 117 13.62 -4.50 3.28
C PHE A 117 14.65 -3.44 2.91
N LYS A 118 14.99 -3.38 1.61
CA LYS A 118 15.88 -2.36 1.06
C LYS A 118 15.04 -1.43 0.21
N ASP A 119 15.27 -0.15 0.39
CA ASP A 119 14.62 0.86 -0.44
C ASP A 119 15.24 0.89 -1.84
N LEU A 120 14.41 1.11 -2.86
CA LEU A 120 14.84 1.22 -4.25
C LEU A 120 14.54 2.62 -4.78
N PRO A 121 15.32 3.14 -5.75
CA PRO A 121 15.02 4.42 -6.38
C PRO A 121 13.65 4.38 -7.05
N LEU A 122 13.00 5.54 -7.15
CA LEU A 122 11.73 5.70 -7.86
C LEU A 122 11.89 5.35 -9.34
N ILE A 123 10.80 4.86 -9.94
CA ILE A 123 10.78 4.60 -11.38
C ILE A 123 10.56 5.92 -12.09
N PRO A 124 11.44 6.31 -13.04
CA PRO A 124 11.25 7.55 -13.77
C PRO A 124 9.95 7.48 -14.58
N PRO A 125 9.27 8.62 -14.77
CA PRO A 125 8.15 8.69 -15.69
C PRO A 125 8.61 8.28 -17.11
N PRO A 126 7.71 7.80 -17.97
CA PRO A 126 8.06 7.52 -19.35
C PRO A 126 8.63 8.78 -20.03
N GLU A 127 9.63 8.58 -20.88
CA GLU A 127 10.19 9.67 -21.69
C GLU A 127 9.10 10.32 -22.54
N GLU A 128 9.18 11.64 -22.75
CA GLU A 128 8.22 12.35 -23.59
C GLU A 128 8.20 11.74 -25.01
N GLY A 129 7.02 11.25 -25.43
CA GLY A 129 6.83 10.56 -26.70
C GLY A 129 6.93 9.03 -26.65
N ALA A 130 7.31 8.44 -25.51
CA ALA A 130 7.17 7.01 -25.28
C ALA A 130 5.71 6.65 -24.98
N ALA A 131 5.11 5.80 -25.81
CA ALA A 131 3.77 5.27 -25.60
C ALA A 131 3.76 4.18 -24.50
N ALA A 132 4.16 4.54 -23.28
CA ALA A 132 4.03 3.64 -22.14
C ALA A 132 2.58 3.62 -21.68
N SER A 133 1.95 2.44 -21.74
CA SER A 133 0.58 2.29 -21.28
C SER A 133 0.50 2.48 -19.75
N PRO A 134 -0.66 2.91 -19.21
CA PRO A 134 -0.85 3.01 -17.76
C PRO A 134 -0.57 1.68 -17.03
N ILE A 135 -0.91 0.56 -17.65
CA ILE A 135 -0.66 -0.78 -17.09
C ILE A 135 0.84 -1.12 -17.07
N ASP A 136 1.62 -0.69 -18.08
CA ASP A 136 3.08 -0.90 -18.07
C ASP A 136 3.73 -0.12 -16.92
N GLN A 137 3.28 1.11 -16.66
CA GLN A 137 3.79 1.91 -15.54
C GLN A 137 3.42 1.26 -14.20
N PHE A 138 2.16 0.82 -14.06
CA PHE A 138 1.70 0.10 -12.89
C PHE A 138 2.55 -1.14 -12.60
N ILE A 139 2.74 -2.02 -13.62
CA ILE A 139 3.53 -3.25 -13.49
C ILE A 139 4.97 -2.92 -13.11
N ARG A 140 5.58 -1.91 -13.73
CA ARG A 140 6.95 -1.48 -13.36
C ARG A 140 7.03 -1.10 -11.89
N ARG A 141 6.11 -0.24 -11.40
CA ARG A 141 6.13 0.22 -10.00
C ARG A 141 5.82 -0.93 -9.02
N MET A 142 4.88 -1.81 -9.37
CA MET A 142 4.62 -3.05 -8.61
C MET A 142 5.86 -3.94 -8.54
N ASN A 143 6.57 -4.15 -9.65
CA ASN A 143 7.79 -4.95 -9.68
C ASN A 143 8.88 -4.38 -8.77
N ARG A 144 9.03 -3.06 -8.74
CA ARG A 144 9.91 -2.38 -7.76
C ARG A 144 9.52 -2.74 -6.33
N LEU A 145 8.25 -2.62 -5.97
CA LEU A 145 7.76 -2.98 -4.63
C LEU A 145 7.99 -4.46 -4.30
N CYS A 146 7.74 -5.37 -5.25
CA CYS A 146 7.99 -6.81 -5.11
C CYS A 146 9.45 -7.12 -4.77
N VAL A 147 10.40 -6.45 -5.43
CA VAL A 147 11.83 -6.61 -5.16
C VAL A 147 12.17 -6.10 -3.75
N MET A 148 11.59 -4.97 -3.33
CA MET A 148 11.82 -4.40 -1.99
C MET A 148 11.36 -5.36 -0.88
N VAL A 149 10.25 -6.08 -1.08
CA VAL A 149 9.75 -7.10 -0.14
C VAL A 149 10.33 -8.50 -0.35
N ARG A 150 11.35 -8.64 -1.22
CA ARG A 150 12.05 -9.89 -1.53
C ARG A 150 11.14 -10.99 -2.11
N GLN A 151 10.14 -10.60 -2.88
CA GLN A 151 9.29 -11.52 -3.65
C GLN A 151 9.41 -11.26 -5.17
N PRO A 152 10.62 -11.35 -5.76
CA PRO A 152 10.81 -11.08 -7.19
C PRO A 152 10.24 -12.16 -8.11
N SER A 153 9.86 -13.34 -7.61
CA SER A 153 9.29 -14.42 -8.44
C SER A 153 7.81 -14.26 -8.74
N VAL A 154 7.18 -13.22 -8.17
CA VAL A 154 5.77 -12.87 -8.39
C VAL A 154 5.60 -11.95 -9.61
N THR A 155 6.70 -11.37 -10.10
CA THR A 155 6.72 -10.41 -11.23
C THR A 155 6.80 -11.08 -12.58
#